data_AF-A0A370SWP3-F1
#
_entry.id   AF-A0A370SWP3-F1
#
_cell.length_a   1.000
_cell.length_b   1.000
_cell.length_c   1.000
_cell.angle_alpha   90.00
_cell.angle_beta   90.00
_cell.angle_gamma   90.00
#
_symmetry.space_group_name_H-M   'P 1'
#
loop_
_entity.id
_entity.type
_entity.pdbx_description
1 polymer ?
#
loop_
_entity_poly.entity_id
_entity_poly.type
_entity_poly.pdbx_seq_one_letter_code
_entity_poly.pdbx_strand_id
1 'polypeptide(L)'
;MAKTILRVREGAIAYYLNESSVGAKNSGRRFVLSRTSEHGKTKDGWIKVNSTEHQVLVDAEGDVERFAACASLFANKPHRPHVDRHHIRGMAGKWEGVAFPARVTHGRDATQNANQEIVSRHVGGD
;
A
#
# COMPACT_ATOMS: atom_id res chain seq x y z
N MET A 1 -5.64 14.90 -2.16
CA MET A 1 -5.79 14.17 -3.44
C MET A 1 -4.37 13.92 -3.96
N ALA A 2 -4.03 12.70 -4.37
CA ALA A 2 -2.68 12.42 -4.87
C ALA A 2 -2.51 13.04 -6.27
N LYS A 3 -1.42 13.77 -6.50
CA LYS A 3 -1.11 14.41 -7.78
C LYS A 3 -0.20 13.48 -8.58
N THR A 4 -0.60 13.10 -9.79
CA THR A 4 0.31 12.42 -10.72
C THR A 4 1.31 13.42 -11.28
N ILE A 5 2.59 13.14 -11.11
CA ILE A 5 3.71 13.97 -11.59
C ILE A 5 4.17 13.49 -12.96
N LEU A 6 4.28 12.17 -13.11
CA LEU A 6 4.84 11.51 -14.28
C LEU A 6 3.99 10.27 -14.59
N ARG A 7 3.75 10.07 -15.88
CA ARG A 7 3.15 8.85 -16.42
C ARG A 7 3.91 8.48 -17.69
N VAL A 8 4.48 7.28 -17.71
CA VAL A 8 5.13 6.71 -18.90
C VAL A 8 4.59 5.32 -19.18
N ARG A 9 4.51 4.96 -20.45
CA ARG A 9 3.94 3.69 -20.90
C ARG A 9 4.72 3.17 -22.08
N GLU A 10 5.00 1.87 -22.05
CA GLU A 10 5.56 1.13 -23.17
C GLU A 10 4.80 -0.19 -23.31
N GLY A 11 4.17 -0.39 -24.47
CA GLY A 11 3.30 -1.53 -24.72
C GLY A 11 2.16 -1.68 -23.69
N ALA A 12 2.18 -2.79 -22.96
CA ALA A 12 1.20 -3.16 -21.95
C ALA A 12 1.54 -2.66 -20.53
N ILE A 13 2.76 -2.16 -20.31
CA ILE A 13 3.25 -1.74 -19.00
C ILE A 13 3.18 -0.21 -18.90
N ALA A 14 2.72 0.28 -17.75
CA ALA A 14 2.75 1.70 -17.44
C ALA A 14 3.26 1.94 -16.02
N TYR A 15 4.00 3.04 -15.85
CA TYR A 15 4.45 3.54 -14.57
C TYR A 15 3.81 4.89 -14.28
N TYR A 16 3.46 5.11 -13.02
CA TYR A 16 2.84 6.33 -12.52
C TYR A 16 3.58 6.80 -11.28
N LEU A 17 4.18 7.97 -11.34
CA LEU A 17 4.78 8.63 -10.18
C LEU A 17 3.77 9.62 -9.60
N ASN A 18 3.39 9.37 -8.35
CA ASN A 18 2.38 10.16 -7.66
C ASN A 18 2.98 10.82 -6.41
N GLU A 19 2.64 12.08 -6.21
CA GLU A 19 2.83 12.79 -4.96
C GLU A 19 1.62 12.56 -4.06
N SER A 20 1.85 11.97 -2.88
CA SER A 20 0.81 11.69 -1.90
C SER A 20 0.76 12.79 -0.83
N SER A 21 -0.38 13.48 -0.75
CA SER A 21 -0.71 14.37 0.36
C SER A 21 -1.28 13.55 1.53
N VAL A 22 -0.50 13.24 2.56
CA VAL A 22 -1.06 12.70 3.81
C VAL A 22 -0.74 13.65 4.97
N GLY A 23 -1.62 14.64 5.14
CA GLY A 23 -2.36 14.96 6.36
C GLY A 23 -1.65 15.21 7.70
N ALA A 24 -0.35 15.03 7.82
CA ALA A 24 0.38 15.31 9.05
C ALA A 24 1.22 16.58 8.87
N LYS A 25 1.05 17.55 9.79
CA LYS A 25 1.74 18.85 9.80
C LYS A 25 3.28 18.79 9.68
N ASN A 26 3.89 17.61 9.84
CA ASN A 26 5.35 17.41 9.86
C ASN A 26 5.87 16.33 8.89
N SER A 27 5.06 15.82 7.96
CA SER A 27 5.51 14.79 6.99
C SER A 27 5.83 15.46 5.66
N GLY A 28 7.10 15.51 5.27
CA GLY A 28 7.54 15.99 3.95
C GLY A 28 6.87 15.29 2.76
N ARG A 29 7.12 15.80 1.56
CA ARG A 29 6.55 15.28 0.29
C ARG A 29 6.84 13.78 0.18
N ARG A 30 5.81 12.98 -0.14
CA ARG A 30 5.92 11.53 -0.28
C ARG A 30 5.64 11.14 -1.72
N PHE A 31 6.57 10.45 -2.35
CA PHE A 31 6.42 10.00 -3.72
C PHE A 31 6.21 8.49 -3.77
N VAL A 32 5.33 8.06 -4.67
CA VAL A 32 5.00 6.66 -4.89
C VAL A 32 5.08 6.38 -6.39
N LEU A 33 5.90 5.39 -6.77
CA LEU A 33 5.92 4.87 -8.13
C LEU A 33 5.10 3.58 -8.16
N SER A 34 4.00 3.59 -8.89
CA SER A 34 3.16 2.41 -9.12
C SER A 34 3.32 1.88 -10.52
N ARG A 35 3.25 0.57 -10.68
CA ARG A 35 3.31 -0.14 -11.96
C ARG A 35 1.98 -0.83 -12.24
N THR A 36 1.56 -0.78 -13.50
CA THR A 36 0.47 -1.59 -14.01
C THR A 36 0.91 -2.36 -15.25
N SER A 37 0.35 -3.54 -15.43
CA SER A 37 0.52 -4.41 -16.60
C SER A 37 -0.82 -4.66 -17.29
N GLU A 38 -0.79 -5.37 -18.43
CA GLU A 38 -1.98 -5.72 -19.21
C GLU A 38 -2.87 -4.53 -19.57
N HIS A 39 -2.25 -3.42 -20.00
CA HIS A 39 -2.96 -2.17 -20.34
C HIS A 39 -3.73 -1.55 -19.17
N GLY A 40 -3.24 -1.76 -17.95
CA GLY A 40 -3.84 -1.19 -16.74
C GLY A 40 -4.83 -2.12 -16.04
N LYS A 41 -5.08 -3.33 -16.58
CA LYS A 41 -5.94 -4.34 -15.93
C LYS A 41 -5.33 -4.86 -14.63
N THR A 42 -4.01 -5.02 -14.62
CA THR A 42 -3.29 -5.60 -13.49
C THR A 42 -2.45 -4.55 -12.79
N LYS A 43 -2.64 -4.40 -11.48
CA LYS A 43 -1.89 -3.47 -10.63
C LYS A 43 -0.76 -4.22 -9.93
N ASP A 44 0.40 -4.26 -10.59
CA ASP A 44 1.56 -5.04 -10.13
C ASP A 44 2.06 -4.62 -8.74
N GLY A 45 1.90 -3.34 -8.40
CA GLY A 45 2.22 -2.85 -7.07
C GLY A 45 2.80 -1.45 -7.10
N TRP A 46 3.46 -1.08 -6.00
CA TRP A 46 4.05 0.23 -5.82
C TRP A 46 5.27 0.22 -4.90
N ILE A 47 6.15 1.20 -5.09
CA ILE A 47 7.32 1.44 -4.25
C ILE A 47 7.28 2.87 -3.69
N LYS A 48 7.94 3.08 -2.54
CA LYS A 48 8.21 4.42 -2.03
C LYS A 48 9.42 5.01 -2.77
N VAL A 49 9.28 6.26 -3.17
CA VAL A 49 10.31 7.04 -3.86
C VAL A 49 10.69 8.22 -2.96
N ASN A 50 11.98 8.43 -2.75
CA ASN A 50 12.49 9.58 -2.01
C ASN A 50 12.62 10.81 -2.93
N SER A 51 12.91 11.98 -2.38
CA SER A 51 12.96 13.22 -3.15
C SER A 51 14.04 13.22 -4.26
N THR A 52 15.19 12.60 -4.00
CA THR A 52 16.30 12.54 -4.96
C THR A 52 15.96 11.65 -6.15
N GLU A 53 15.44 10.45 -5.88
CA GLU A 53 14.99 9.52 -6.92
C GLU A 53 13.83 10.11 -7.73
N HIS A 54 12.90 10.80 -7.07
CA HIS A 54 11.83 11.53 -7.74
C HIS A 54 12.43 12.53 -8.75
N GLN A 55 13.43 13.30 -8.33
CA GLN A 55 14.04 14.32 -9.18
C GLN A 55 14.72 13.68 -10.41
N VAL A 56 15.47 12.59 -10.20
CA VAL A 56 16.09 11.82 -11.28
C VAL A 56 15.06 11.32 -12.30
N LEU A 57 13.89 10.83 -11.85
CA LEU A 57 12.84 10.36 -12.76
C LEU A 57 12.19 11.49 -13.56
N VAL A 58 12.11 12.70 -13.00
CA VAL A 58 11.52 13.87 -13.67
C VAL A 58 12.50 14.47 -14.68
N ASP A 59 13.78 14.48 -14.33
CA ASP A 59 14.86 15.09 -15.13
C ASP A 59 15.32 14.20 -16.29
N ALA A 60 15.03 12.90 -16.28
CA ALA A 60 15.31 12.01 -17.41
C ALA A 60 14.66 12.52 -18.71
N GLU A 61 15.40 12.51 -19.81
CA GLU A 61 14.98 13.12 -21.07
C GLU A 61 14.22 12.14 -21.95
N GLY A 62 13.01 12.52 -22.35
CA GLY A 62 12.17 11.70 -23.22
C GLY A 62 11.52 10.49 -22.52
N ASP A 63 10.52 9.94 -23.18
CA ASP A 63 9.66 8.91 -22.58
C ASP A 63 10.38 7.56 -22.44
N VAL A 64 11.31 7.25 -23.33
CA VAL A 64 12.07 5.99 -23.33
C VAL A 64 13.02 5.93 -22.14
N GLU A 65 13.82 6.99 -21.90
CA GLU A 65 14.74 7.03 -20.76
C GLU A 65 13.97 7.04 -19.44
N ARG A 66 12.89 7.83 -19.36
CA ARG A 66 12.01 7.85 -18.19
C ARG A 66 11.40 6.48 -17.91
N PHE A 67 10.97 5.75 -18.94
CA PHE A 67 10.44 4.40 -18.79
C PHE A 67 11.52 3.45 -18.26
N ALA A 68 12.72 3.46 -18.85
CA ALA A 68 13.84 2.65 -18.40
C ALA A 68 14.24 2.96 -16.94
N ALA A 69 14.30 4.24 -16.57
CA ALA A 69 14.59 4.68 -15.21
C ALA A 69 13.52 4.23 -14.22
N CYS A 70 12.23 4.34 -14.57
CA CYS A 70 11.13 3.83 -13.76
C CYS A 70 11.22 2.30 -13.58
N ALA A 71 11.49 1.58 -14.66
CA ALA A 71 11.61 0.12 -14.63
C ALA A 71 12.77 -0.34 -13.75
N SER A 72 13.93 0.28 -13.89
CA SER A 72 15.12 0.02 -13.07
C SER A 72 14.83 0.28 -11.58
N LEU A 73 14.25 1.45 -11.26
CA LEU A 73 13.95 1.81 -9.86
C LEU A 73 12.92 0.86 -9.24
N PHE A 74 11.90 0.46 -10.01
CA PHE A 74 10.86 -0.46 -9.54
C PHE A 74 11.42 -1.87 -9.28
N ALA A 75 12.32 -2.37 -10.14
CA ALA A 75 12.95 -3.68 -9.99
C ALA A 75 13.90 -3.74 -8.79
N ASN A 76 14.62 -2.64 -8.50
CA ASN A 76 15.63 -2.58 -7.45
C ASN A 76 15.08 -2.41 -6.04
N LYS A 77 13.76 -2.27 -5.87
CA LYS A 77 13.14 -2.00 -4.57
C LYS A 77 12.09 -3.05 -4.21
N PRO A 78 11.91 -3.32 -2.90
CA PRO A 78 10.82 -4.16 -2.44
C PRO A 78 9.49 -3.49 -2.80
N HIS A 79 8.75 -4.10 -3.73
CA HIS A 79 7.45 -3.63 -4.14
C HIS A 79 6.37 -4.10 -3.17
N ARG A 80 5.37 -3.25 -2.97
CA ARG A 80 4.18 -3.57 -2.18
C ARG A 80 3.04 -3.88 -3.13
N PRO A 81 2.30 -4.97 -2.90
CA PRO A 81 1.15 -5.29 -3.75
C PRO A 81 0.09 -4.20 -3.62
N HIS A 82 -0.66 -3.98 -4.68
CA HIS A 82 -1.85 -3.15 -4.61
C HIS A 82 -2.96 -3.95 -3.92
N VAL A 83 -3.25 -3.61 -2.66
CA VAL A 83 -4.36 -4.24 -1.93
C VAL A 83 -5.66 -3.56 -2.33
N ASP A 84 -6.65 -4.35 -2.75
CA ASP A 84 -7.99 -3.83 -3.00
C ASP A 84 -8.58 -3.31 -1.68
N ARG A 85 -9.13 -2.10 -1.72
CA ARG A 85 -9.73 -1.44 -0.57
C ARG A 85 -10.88 -2.25 0.03
N HIS A 86 -11.58 -3.07 -0.77
CA HIS A 86 -12.62 -3.98 -0.29
C HIS A 86 -12.07 -5.09 0.62
N HIS A 87 -10.78 -5.42 0.51
CA HIS A 87 -10.09 -6.40 1.36
C HIS A 87 -9.44 -5.78 2.59
N ILE A 88 -9.35 -4.44 2.68
CA ILE A 88 -8.81 -3.74 3.85
C ILE A 88 -9.92 -3.67 4.91
N ARG A 89 -10.20 -4.80 5.56
CA ARG A 89 -11.00 -4.83 6.78
C ARG A 89 -10.03 -4.64 7.95
N GLY A 90 -10.25 -3.64 8.80
CA GLY A 90 -9.47 -3.44 10.03
C GLY A 90 -9.56 -4.66 10.96
N MET A 91 -8.93 -4.64 12.14
CA MET A 91 -9.18 -5.71 13.12
C MET A 91 -10.65 -5.75 13.54
N ALA A 92 -11.13 -6.93 13.98
CA ALA A 92 -12.48 -7.06 14.53
C ALA A 92 -12.61 -6.10 15.73
N GLY A 93 -13.53 -5.15 15.62
CA GLY A 93 -13.84 -4.20 16.69
C GLY A 93 -15.11 -4.60 17.42
N LYS A 94 -15.38 -3.94 18.54
CA LYS A 94 -16.59 -4.09 19.37
C LYS A 94 -17.95 -3.96 18.64
N TRP A 95 -17.94 -3.48 17.40
CA TRP A 95 -19.12 -3.30 16.56
C TRP A 95 -19.35 -4.44 15.55
N GLU A 96 -18.44 -5.40 15.44
CA GLU A 96 -18.67 -6.60 14.62
C GLU A 96 -19.82 -7.44 15.20
N GLY A 97 -20.76 -7.85 14.36
CA GLY A 97 -22.00 -8.52 14.76
C GLY A 97 -23.14 -7.58 15.18
N VAL A 98 -22.85 -6.29 15.42
CA VAL A 98 -23.86 -5.28 15.80
C VAL A 98 -24.16 -4.32 14.66
N ALA A 99 -23.13 -3.65 14.14
CA ALA A 99 -23.26 -2.68 13.04
C ALA A 99 -22.67 -3.21 11.72
N PHE A 100 -21.80 -4.22 11.79
CA PHE A 100 -21.16 -4.85 10.63
C PHE A 100 -21.39 -6.36 10.67
N PRO A 101 -21.67 -7.04 9.54
CA PRO A 101 -21.81 -8.49 9.51
C PRO A 101 -20.59 -9.21 10.10
N ALA A 102 -20.84 -10.26 10.88
CA ALA A 102 -19.79 -11.09 11.44
C ALA A 102 -18.90 -11.68 10.32
N ARG A 103 -17.59 -11.80 10.57
CA ARG A 103 -16.67 -12.40 9.59
C ARG A 103 -16.99 -13.88 9.43
N VAL A 104 -17.25 -14.31 8.20
CA VAL A 104 -17.32 -15.74 7.88
C VAL A 104 -15.89 -16.25 7.74
N THR A 105 -15.32 -16.73 8.84
CA THR A 105 -14.03 -17.44 8.84
C THR A 105 -14.28 -18.82 8.27
N HIS A 106 -14.06 -19.01 6.96
CA HIS A 106 -14.00 -20.37 6.41
C HIS A 106 -12.75 -21.03 7.01
N GLY A 107 -13.00 -22.06 7.83
CA GLY A 107 -12.07 -22.57 8.83
C GLY A 107 -10.78 -23.18 8.27
N ARG A 108 -9.69 -22.90 9.01
CA ARG A 108 -8.65 -23.86 9.41
C ARG A 108 -7.78 -23.35 10.57
N ASP A 109 -7.87 -22.06 10.93
CA ASP A 109 -7.07 -21.45 12.01
C ASP A 109 -7.86 -21.00 13.25
N ALA A 110 -9.12 -21.46 13.41
CA ALA A 110 -9.96 -21.06 14.53
C ALA A 110 -9.59 -21.73 15.88
N THR A 111 -8.57 -22.58 15.93
CA THR A 111 -8.28 -23.41 17.12
C THR A 111 -7.09 -22.95 17.97
N GLN A 112 -6.31 -21.91 17.59
CA GLN A 112 -5.14 -21.52 18.39
C GLN A 112 -5.34 -20.32 19.33
N ASN A 113 -6.38 -19.49 19.17
CA ASN A 113 -6.50 -18.25 19.95
C ASN A 113 -7.53 -18.28 21.09
N ALA A 114 -8.14 -19.44 21.40
CA ALA A 114 -9.08 -19.56 22.51
C ALA A 114 -8.42 -19.78 23.90
N ASN A 115 -7.08 -19.97 23.97
CA ASN A 115 -6.37 -20.30 25.21
C ASN A 115 -5.58 -19.14 25.85
N GLN A 116 -5.82 -17.89 25.47
CA GLN A 116 -5.43 -16.74 26.30
C GLN A 116 -6.66 -16.14 26.99
N GLU A 117 -7.35 -17.02 27.71
CA GLU A 117 -8.32 -16.67 28.73
C GLU A 117 -7.57 -16.03 29.92
N ILE A 118 -7.81 -14.73 30.11
CA ILE A 118 -8.21 -14.14 31.39
C ILE A 118 -7.46 -14.68 32.63
N VAL A 119 -6.29 -14.12 32.96
CA VAL A 119 -5.84 -14.03 34.36
C VAL A 119 -5.11 -12.71 34.60
N SER A 120 -5.84 -11.70 35.07
CA SER A 120 -5.41 -10.79 36.15
C SER A 120 -6.54 -9.85 36.52
N ARG A 121 -7.50 -10.38 37.27
CA ARG A 121 -8.18 -9.61 38.30
C ARG A 121 -7.82 -10.25 39.63
N HIS A 122 -7.12 -9.51 40.50
CA HIS A 122 -7.36 -9.65 41.92
C HIS A 122 -7.43 -8.25 42.55
N VAL A 123 -8.51 -8.10 43.30
CA VAL A 123 -8.89 -6.98 44.17
C VAL A 123 -8.05 -7.08 45.45
N GLY A 124 -7.81 -5.93 46.09
CA GLY A 124 -6.82 -5.76 47.18
C GLY A 124 -7.25 -6.16 48.60
N GLY A 125 -6.48 -5.65 49.58
CA GLY A 125 -6.80 -5.65 51.01
C GLY A 125 -5.68 -6.22 51.89
N ASP A 126 -4.90 -5.34 52.53
CA ASP A 126 -4.76 -5.19 53.99
C ASP A 126 -4.16 -3.80 54.28
#